data_AF-A0A141R8U6-F1
#
_entry.id   AF-A0A141R8U6-F1
#
_cell.length_a   1.000
_cell.length_b   1.000
_cell.length_c   1.000
_cell.angle_alpha   90.00
_cell.angle_beta   90.00
_cell.angle_gamma   90.00
#
_symmetry.space_group_name_H-M   'P 1'
#
loop_
_entity.id
_entity.type
_entity.pdbx_description
1 polymer ?
#
loop_
_entity_poly.entity_id
_entity_poly.type
_entity_poly.pdbx_seq_one_letter_code
_entity_poly.pdbx_strand_id
1 'polypeptide(L)'
;MGMGAARACLQAGLNTWGVDINPDNCRALLAEEARRRIFVVDRFGLLTDEMPNLLDFQRDLVTPRASIAHWDTESAQLSLMDVVRNVHPTVLIGVSGQPGLFSEEIVKEMHRHCPRPIIMPLSNPTSRAEAQPKDLLEWTRGSALIATGSPFEPVFYDGKTYDIAQCNNAYIFPGLGLGILASKAQ
;
A
#
# COMPACT_ATOMS: atom_id res chain seq x y z
N MET A 1 -16.20 -7.80 16.18
CA MET A 1 -14.72 -7.86 16.13
C MET A 1 -14.30 -7.53 14.72
N GLY A 2 -13.99 -6.27 14.42
CA GLY A 2 -13.52 -5.87 13.10
C GLY A 2 -12.02 -6.11 13.00
N MET A 3 -11.58 -6.89 12.01
CA MET A 3 -10.17 -7.00 11.64
C MET A 3 -9.62 -5.59 11.43
N GLY A 4 -8.57 -5.22 12.17
CA GLY A 4 -7.81 -4.01 11.92
C GLY A 4 -7.19 -4.12 10.55
N ALA A 5 -7.72 -3.38 9.60
CA ALA A 5 -7.31 -3.47 8.22
C ALA A 5 -5.88 -2.92 8.03
N ALA A 6 -4.98 -3.81 7.66
CA ALA A 6 -3.57 -3.56 7.40
C ALA A 6 -3.41 -2.70 6.14
N ARG A 7 -2.84 -1.50 6.27
CA ARG A 7 -2.51 -0.62 5.13
C ARG A 7 -1.08 -0.87 4.73
N ALA A 8 -0.73 -0.93 3.45
CA ALA A 8 0.66 -1.11 3.03
C ALA A 8 1.17 0.15 2.32
N CYS A 9 2.24 0.75 2.86
CA CYS A 9 3.10 1.66 2.11
C CYS A 9 4.26 0.85 1.54
N LEU A 10 4.45 0.87 0.21
CA LEU A 10 5.59 0.20 -0.42
C LEU A 10 6.61 1.21 -0.97
N GLN A 11 7.88 0.96 -0.68
CA GLN A 11 9.02 1.67 -1.28
C GLN A 11 9.77 0.74 -2.25
N ALA A 12 9.53 0.86 -3.55
CA ALA A 12 10.28 0.09 -4.55
C ALA A 12 11.63 0.78 -4.83
N GLY A 13 12.75 0.13 -4.48
CA GLY A 13 14.11 0.54 -4.86
C GLY A 13 14.77 -0.53 -5.73
N LEU A 14 15.33 -0.11 -6.87
CA LEU A 14 15.86 -0.95 -7.96
C LEU A 14 17.34 -1.34 -7.77
N ASN A 15 17.76 -1.72 -6.57
CA ASN A 15 19.17 -1.86 -6.26
C ASN A 15 19.46 -3.08 -5.40
N THR A 16 19.69 -4.24 -6.05
CA THR A 16 20.80 -5.19 -5.78
C THR A 16 20.60 -6.49 -6.58
N TRP A 17 21.23 -6.59 -7.76
CA TRP A 17 21.52 -7.88 -8.39
C TRP A 17 22.90 -8.32 -7.93
N GLY A 18 22.94 -9.40 -7.14
CA GLY A 18 24.15 -10.17 -6.90
C GLY A 18 24.72 -10.04 -5.50
N VAL A 19 24.33 -10.97 -4.61
CA VAL A 19 25.26 -11.81 -3.84
C VAL A 19 24.49 -13.04 -3.36
N ASP A 20 25.14 -14.21 -3.44
CA ASP A 20 24.68 -15.56 -3.06
C ASP A 20 23.79 -16.29 -4.09
N ILE A 21 24.08 -17.57 -4.36
CA ILE A 21 23.49 -18.37 -5.47
C ILE A 21 22.85 -19.67 -4.94
N ASN A 22 22.29 -19.63 -3.71
CA ASN A 22 21.42 -20.68 -3.21
C ASN A 22 19.96 -20.22 -3.38
N PRO A 23 19.13 -20.87 -4.23
CA PRO A 23 17.77 -20.40 -4.56
C PRO A 23 16.85 -20.18 -3.36
N ASP A 24 17.01 -20.96 -2.29
CA ASP A 24 16.14 -20.88 -1.12
C ASP A 24 16.62 -19.80 -0.14
N ASN A 25 17.94 -19.64 0.01
CA ASN A 25 18.51 -18.50 0.73
C ASN A 25 18.24 -17.20 -0.01
N CYS A 26 18.34 -17.17 -1.35
CA CYS A 26 17.99 -16.02 -2.17
C CYS A 26 16.51 -15.71 -2.05
N ARG A 27 15.60 -16.70 -2.04
CA ARG A 27 14.17 -16.45 -1.81
C ARG A 27 13.89 -15.90 -0.42
N ALA A 28 14.52 -16.44 0.62
CA ALA A 28 14.37 -15.95 1.98
C ALA A 28 14.94 -14.54 2.16
N LEU A 29 16.14 -14.28 1.61
CA LEU A 29 16.77 -12.95 1.60
C LEU A 29 15.97 -11.95 0.77
N LEU A 30 15.45 -12.34 -0.40
CA LEU A 30 14.54 -11.51 -1.20
C LEU A 30 13.23 -11.25 -0.45
N ALA A 31 12.72 -12.21 0.33
CA ALA A 31 11.53 -12.02 1.14
C ALA A 31 11.79 -11.06 2.32
N GLU A 32 12.92 -11.18 3.01
CA GLU A 32 13.39 -10.25 4.05
C GLU A 32 13.57 -8.83 3.48
N GLU A 33 14.30 -8.70 2.37
CA GLU A 33 14.56 -7.44 1.66
C GLU A 33 13.25 -6.80 1.17
N ALA A 34 12.32 -7.60 0.66
CA ALA A 34 11.00 -7.15 0.24
C ALA A 34 10.16 -6.67 1.44
N ARG A 35 10.20 -7.37 2.56
CA ARG A 35 9.49 -6.98 3.80
C ARG A 35 10.00 -5.64 4.33
N ARG A 36 11.30 -5.36 4.26
CA ARG A 36 11.87 -4.06 4.66
C ARG A 36 11.36 -2.87 3.84
N ARG A 37 10.73 -3.14 2.69
CA ARG A 37 10.13 -2.14 1.80
C ARG A 37 8.63 -2.01 2.00
N ILE A 38 8.03 -2.79 2.91
CA ILE A 38 6.61 -2.82 3.19
C ILE A 38 6.39 -2.31 4.61
N PHE A 39 5.64 -1.23 4.74
CA PHE A 39 5.30 -0.62 6.02
C PHE A 39 3.81 -0.77 6.24
N VAL A 40 3.43 -1.56 7.25
CA VAL A 40 2.03 -1.81 7.56
C VAL A 40 1.53 -0.88 8.63
N VAL A 41 0.50 -0.08 8.32
CA VAL A 41 -0.13 0.84 9.27
C VAL A 41 -1.53 0.34 9.60
N ASP A 42 -1.85 0.21 10.89
CA ASP A 42 -3.17 -0.15 11.36
C ASP A 42 -3.85 1.03 12.10
N ARG A 43 -4.82 0.74 12.97
CA ARG A 43 -5.52 1.77 13.75
C ARG A 43 -4.66 2.39 14.87
N PHE A 44 -3.63 1.69 15.32
CA PHE A 44 -2.71 2.10 16.39
C PHE A 44 -1.40 2.68 15.85
N GLY A 45 -1.15 2.55 14.55
CA GLY A 45 -0.02 3.15 13.87
C GLY A 45 0.75 2.13 13.04
N LEU A 46 2.01 2.43 12.74
CA LEU A 46 2.92 1.47 12.12
C LEU A 46 3.04 0.23 13.01
N LEU A 47 2.89 -0.96 12.41
CA LEU A 47 3.16 -2.22 13.09
C LEU A 47 4.65 -2.35 13.35
N THR A 48 5.03 -2.40 14.63
CA THR A 48 6.41 -2.59 15.09
C THR A 48 6.53 -3.85 15.92
N ASP A 49 7.75 -4.34 16.09
CA ASP A 49 8.09 -5.49 16.94
C ASP A 49 7.82 -5.24 18.44
N GLU A 50 7.69 -3.99 18.86
CA GLU A 50 7.31 -3.58 20.22
C GLU A 50 5.79 -3.56 20.46
N MET A 51 4.97 -3.71 19.42
CA MET A 51 3.52 -3.60 19.53
C MET A 51 2.92 -4.83 20.27
N PRO A 52 2.09 -4.62 21.31
CA PRO A 52 1.45 -5.72 22.01
C PRO A 52 0.32 -6.33 21.17
N ASN A 53 0.02 -7.62 21.42
CA ASN A 53 -1.14 -8.34 20.85
C ASN A 53 -1.15 -8.47 19.31
N LEU A 54 0.03 -8.54 18.67
CA LEU A 54 0.13 -8.86 17.25
C LEU A 54 -0.43 -10.25 16.95
N LEU A 55 -1.26 -10.33 15.91
CA LEU A 55 -1.74 -11.60 15.37
C LEU A 55 -0.61 -12.29 14.61
N ASP A 56 -0.64 -13.62 14.51
CA ASP A 56 0.48 -14.39 13.94
C ASP A 56 0.82 -13.97 12.51
N PHE A 57 -0.19 -13.67 11.68
CA PHE A 57 0.04 -13.20 10.30
C PHE A 57 0.63 -11.78 10.21
N GLN A 58 0.57 -10.99 11.29
CA GLN A 58 1.13 -9.64 11.33
C GLN A 58 2.62 -9.64 11.67
N ARG A 59 3.11 -10.71 12.33
CA ARG A 59 4.50 -10.80 12.82
C ARG A 59 5.52 -10.67 11.70
N ASP A 60 5.23 -11.26 10.54
CA ASP A 60 6.10 -11.21 9.36
C ASP A 60 6.08 -9.85 8.63
N LEU A 61 5.21 -8.92 9.06
CA LEU A 61 5.00 -7.61 8.44
C LEU A 61 5.36 -6.45 9.36
N VAL A 62 5.89 -6.74 10.55
CA VAL A 62 6.32 -5.69 11.48
C VAL A 62 7.59 -5.02 10.98
N THR A 63 7.66 -3.72 11.20
CA THR A 63 8.89 -2.96 11.02
C THR A 63 9.70 -3.02 12.33
N PRO A 64 10.93 -3.57 12.35
CA PRO A 64 11.74 -3.60 13.56
C PRO A 64 12.00 -2.18 14.08
N ARG A 65 11.75 -1.88 15.36
CA ARG A 65 11.90 -0.52 15.91
C ARG A 65 13.33 0.01 15.73
N ALA A 66 14.32 -0.87 15.87
CA ALA A 66 15.73 -0.55 15.65
C ALA A 66 16.01 -0.01 14.22
N SER A 67 15.28 -0.50 13.21
CA SER A 67 15.47 -0.06 11.81
C SER A 67 15.01 1.38 11.57
N ILE A 68 14.11 1.89 12.41
CA ILE A 68 13.51 3.23 12.32
C ILE A 68 13.90 4.12 13.50
N ALA A 69 14.95 3.75 14.24
CA ALA A 69 15.45 4.53 15.39
C ALA A 69 16.00 5.92 14.99
N HIS A 70 16.29 6.12 13.70
CA HIS A 70 16.75 7.38 13.13
C HIS A 70 15.60 8.33 12.75
N TRP A 71 14.34 7.90 12.86
CA TRP A 71 13.19 8.76 12.59
C TRP A 71 13.02 9.77 13.73
N ASP A 72 12.72 11.02 13.38
CA ASP A 72 12.53 12.11 14.33
C ASP A 72 11.16 12.02 15.02
N THR A 73 10.99 11.02 15.88
CA THR A 73 9.74 10.73 16.57
C THR A 73 9.98 10.04 17.91
N GLU A 74 9.65 10.74 18.99
CA GLU A 74 9.65 10.22 20.36
C GLU A 74 8.40 9.37 20.68
N SER A 75 7.39 9.38 19.80
CA SER A 75 6.13 8.65 20.01
C SER A 75 6.33 7.14 19.85
N ALA A 76 5.68 6.36 20.72
CA ALA A 76 5.54 4.92 20.56
C ALA A 76 4.57 4.55 19.42
N GLN A 77 3.63 5.44 19.09
CA GLN A 77 2.66 5.25 18.01
C GLN A 77 3.02 6.14 16.84
N LEU A 78 3.33 5.51 15.70
CA LEU A 78 3.72 6.18 14.47
C LEU A 78 2.52 6.27 13.54
N SER A 79 2.09 7.48 13.23
CA SER A 79 0.93 7.70 12.34
C SER A 79 1.26 7.37 10.88
N LEU A 80 0.22 7.30 10.02
CA LEU A 80 0.42 7.18 8.58
C LEU A 80 1.25 8.34 8.02
N MET A 81 1.06 9.55 8.55
CA MET A 81 1.84 10.71 8.13
C MET A 81 3.32 10.55 8.48
N ASP A 82 3.63 10.07 9.70
CA ASP A 82 5.02 9.84 10.12
C ASP A 82 5.70 8.81 9.21
N VAL A 83 4.98 7.75 8.86
CA VAL A 83 5.48 6.74 7.90
C VAL A 83 5.73 7.37 6.53
N VAL A 84 4.79 8.14 5.98
CA VAL A 84 4.96 8.76 4.66
C VAL A 84 6.14 9.74 4.64
N ARG A 85 6.30 10.55 5.69
CA ARG A 85 7.40 11.53 5.83
C ARG A 85 8.78 10.88 5.93
N ASN A 86 8.89 9.71 6.54
CA ASN A 86 10.20 9.06 6.74
C ASN A 86 10.52 8.03 5.66
N VAL A 87 9.52 7.33 5.13
CA VAL A 87 9.70 6.26 4.13
C VAL A 87 9.77 6.81 2.71
N HIS A 88 9.06 7.91 2.43
CA HIS A 88 8.86 8.42 1.07
C HIS A 88 8.31 7.34 0.12
N PRO A 89 7.12 6.77 0.40
CA PRO A 89 6.62 5.63 -0.35
C PRO A 89 6.30 6.00 -1.80
N THR A 90 6.45 5.02 -2.69
CA THR A 90 6.08 5.12 -4.11
C THR A 90 4.69 4.56 -4.37
N VAL A 91 4.21 3.67 -3.49
CA VAL A 91 2.88 3.06 -3.55
C VAL A 91 2.19 3.21 -2.21
N LEU A 92 0.93 3.64 -2.22
CA LEU A 92 0.07 3.77 -1.05
C LEU A 92 -1.23 2.97 -1.27
N ILE A 93 -1.44 1.92 -0.47
CA ILE A 93 -2.60 1.02 -0.60
C ILE A 93 -3.51 1.14 0.63
N GLY A 94 -4.78 1.44 0.38
CA GLY A 94 -5.82 1.59 1.38
C GLY A 94 -6.81 0.44 1.33
N VAL A 95 -6.94 -0.30 2.43
CA VAL A 95 -7.92 -1.39 2.58
C VAL A 95 -8.69 -1.28 3.90
N SER A 96 -8.74 -0.07 4.46
CA SER A 96 -9.16 0.21 5.84
C SER A 96 -10.65 0.44 6.05
N GLY A 97 -11.37 0.79 5.00
CA GLY A 97 -12.76 1.23 5.08
C GLY A 97 -12.94 2.58 5.76
N GLN A 98 -11.87 3.34 5.99
CA GLN A 98 -11.90 4.64 6.65
C GLN A 98 -11.85 5.78 5.61
N PRO A 99 -12.98 6.48 5.35
CA PRO A 99 -13.02 7.58 4.40
C PRO A 99 -12.14 8.75 4.86
N GLY A 100 -11.51 9.42 3.90
CA GLY A 100 -10.69 10.62 4.14
C GLY A 100 -9.35 10.35 4.81
N LEU A 101 -8.98 9.07 4.99
CA LEU A 101 -7.70 8.70 5.58
C LEU A 101 -6.52 9.17 4.73
N PHE A 102 -6.61 9.03 3.40
CA PHE A 102 -5.62 9.58 2.49
C PHE A 102 -5.91 11.07 2.32
N SER A 103 -5.55 11.85 3.33
CA SER A 103 -5.78 13.29 3.33
C SER A 103 -4.89 13.99 2.30
N GLU A 104 -5.28 15.21 1.94
CA GLU A 104 -4.50 16.09 1.07
C GLU A 104 -3.05 16.23 1.54
N GLU A 105 -2.84 16.40 2.85
CA GLU A 105 -1.51 16.55 3.43
C GLU A 105 -0.65 15.31 3.17
N ILE A 106 -1.21 14.11 3.40
CA ILE A 106 -0.49 12.84 3.21
C ILE A 106 -0.14 12.64 1.74
N VAL A 107 -1.10 12.87 0.85
CA VAL A 107 -0.90 12.67 -0.59
C VAL A 107 0.08 13.68 -1.17
N LYS A 108 0.00 14.95 -0.74
CA LYS A 108 0.97 15.97 -1.14
C LYS A 108 2.36 15.65 -0.60
N GLU A 109 2.48 15.22 0.65
CA GLU A 109 3.77 14.84 1.21
C GLU A 109 4.39 13.67 0.45
N MET A 110 3.62 12.61 0.15
CA MET A 110 4.07 11.52 -0.72
C MET A 110 4.53 12.04 -2.10
N HIS A 111 3.75 12.92 -2.72
CA HIS A 111 4.04 13.45 -4.05
C HIS A 111 5.28 14.35 -4.12
N ARG A 112 5.68 14.98 -3.00
CA ARG A 112 6.93 15.76 -2.94
C ARG A 112 8.16 14.92 -3.20
N HIS A 113 8.12 13.64 -2.82
CA HIS A 113 9.24 12.70 -2.94
C HIS A 113 9.03 11.69 -4.08
N CYS A 114 7.79 11.46 -4.50
CA CYS A 114 7.44 10.59 -5.61
C CYS A 114 6.73 11.36 -6.73
N PRO A 115 7.42 11.65 -7.86
CA PRO A 115 6.83 12.42 -8.97
C PRO A 115 5.61 11.75 -9.60
N ARG A 116 5.50 10.41 -9.53
CA ARG A 116 4.41 9.64 -10.13
C ARG A 116 3.94 8.54 -9.17
N PRO A 117 3.21 8.90 -8.10
CA PRO A 117 2.83 7.97 -7.05
C PRO A 117 1.73 7.01 -7.53
N ILE A 118 1.76 5.77 -7.04
CA ILE A 118 0.65 4.82 -7.21
C ILE A 118 -0.21 4.87 -5.95
N ILE A 119 -1.49 5.21 -6.07
CA ILE A 119 -2.40 5.36 -4.93
C ILE A 119 -3.65 4.51 -5.17
N MET A 120 -3.89 3.56 -4.27
CA MET A 120 -4.92 2.54 -4.44
C MET A 120 -5.90 2.54 -3.26
N PRO A 121 -6.96 3.37 -3.27
CA PRO A 121 -8.04 3.29 -2.29
C PRO A 121 -8.98 2.14 -2.66
N LEU A 122 -8.75 0.96 -2.07
CA LEU A 122 -9.43 -0.29 -2.42
C LEU A 122 -10.67 -0.59 -1.57
N SER A 123 -10.96 0.25 -0.59
CA SER A 123 -12.11 0.06 0.29
C SER A 123 -13.44 0.19 -0.43
N ASN A 124 -14.38 -0.68 -0.07
CA ASN A 124 -15.70 -0.78 -0.68
C ASN A 124 -16.82 -0.49 0.35
N PRO A 125 -17.95 0.12 -0.07
CA PRO A 125 -18.23 0.71 -1.39
C PRO A 125 -17.50 2.06 -1.58
N THR A 126 -17.79 2.80 -2.66
CA THR A 126 -17.15 4.11 -2.96
C THR A 126 -17.16 5.10 -1.79
N SER A 127 -18.20 5.09 -0.94
CA SER A 127 -18.29 5.91 0.28
C SER A 127 -17.29 5.54 1.38
N ARG A 128 -16.61 4.41 1.24
CA ARG A 128 -15.58 3.89 2.15
C ARG A 128 -14.17 3.99 1.60
N ALA A 129 -14.00 4.47 0.37
CA ALA A 129 -12.69 4.72 -0.22
C ALA A 129 -11.90 5.73 0.63
N GLU A 130 -10.60 5.44 0.82
CA GLU A 130 -9.70 6.27 1.65
C GLU A 130 -9.54 7.70 1.12
N ALA A 131 -9.65 7.88 -0.20
CA ALA A 131 -9.75 9.17 -0.89
C ALA A 131 -10.52 9.00 -2.20
N GLN A 132 -11.09 10.09 -2.69
CA GLN A 132 -11.76 10.11 -3.99
C GLN A 132 -10.72 10.26 -5.11
N PRO A 133 -10.87 9.58 -6.27
CA PRO A 133 -9.94 9.72 -7.39
C PRO A 133 -9.76 11.16 -7.88
N LYS A 134 -10.82 11.96 -7.83
CA LYS A 134 -10.78 13.39 -8.17
C LYS A 134 -9.81 14.16 -7.29
N ASP A 135 -9.89 13.96 -5.98
CA ASP A 135 -9.03 14.62 -5.01
C ASP A 135 -7.57 14.20 -5.21
N LEU A 136 -7.33 12.91 -5.43
CA LEU A 136 -6.00 12.37 -5.70
C LEU A 136 -5.36 12.98 -6.95
N LEU A 137 -6.13 13.14 -8.04
CA LEU A 137 -5.64 13.81 -9.25
C LEU A 137 -5.33 15.29 -8.99
N GLU A 138 -6.18 15.99 -8.25
CA GLU A 138 -5.96 17.40 -7.91
C GLU A 138 -4.70 17.59 -7.07
N TRP A 139 -4.55 16.80 -6.00
CA TRP A 139 -3.43 16.90 -5.07
C TRP A 139 -2.08 16.49 -5.68
N THR A 140 -2.11 15.64 -6.71
CA THR A 140 -0.90 15.17 -7.43
C THR A 140 -0.73 15.81 -8.81
N ARG A 141 -1.51 16.84 -9.13
CA ARG A 141 -1.46 17.55 -10.41
C ARG A 141 -1.57 16.61 -11.63
N GLY A 142 -2.46 15.62 -11.53
CA GLY A 142 -2.69 14.61 -12.56
C GLY A 142 -1.60 13.53 -12.68
N SER A 143 -0.62 13.50 -11.76
CA SER A 143 0.52 12.58 -11.85
C SER A 143 0.26 11.21 -11.24
N ALA A 144 -0.69 11.07 -10.31
CA ALA A 144 -0.96 9.80 -9.66
C ALA A 144 -1.50 8.74 -10.62
N LEU A 145 -1.05 7.50 -10.42
CA LEU A 145 -1.69 6.31 -10.97
C LEU A 145 -2.67 5.77 -9.94
N ILE A 146 -3.95 5.72 -10.32
CA ILE A 146 -5.05 5.43 -9.39
C ILE A 146 -5.76 4.16 -9.83
N ALA A 147 -5.97 3.26 -8.88
CA ALA A 147 -6.84 2.11 -9.04
C ALA A 147 -7.68 1.89 -7.78
N THR A 148 -8.96 1.59 -7.94
CA THR A 148 -9.94 1.55 -6.83
C THR A 148 -10.58 0.18 -6.69
N GLY A 149 -11.13 -0.10 -5.51
CA GLY A 149 -11.89 -1.34 -5.26
C GLY A 149 -13.29 -1.27 -5.86
N SER A 150 -13.95 -0.13 -5.72
CA SER A 150 -15.26 0.16 -6.29
C SER A 150 -15.15 0.93 -7.60
N PRO A 151 -16.12 0.81 -8.53
CA PRO A 151 -16.11 1.57 -9.77
C PRO A 151 -16.33 3.07 -9.49
N PHE A 152 -15.62 3.90 -10.24
CA PHE A 152 -15.80 5.36 -10.27
C PHE A 152 -15.99 5.82 -11.72
N GLU A 153 -16.75 6.88 -11.90
CA GLU A 153 -16.85 7.56 -13.20
C GLU A 153 -15.48 8.14 -13.60
N PRO A 154 -15.20 8.26 -14.91
CA PRO A 154 -14.00 8.95 -15.38
C PRO A 154 -13.92 10.37 -14.83
N VAL A 155 -12.71 10.79 -14.46
CA VAL A 155 -12.47 12.12 -13.87
C VAL A 155 -11.86 13.05 -14.90
N PHE A 156 -12.45 14.23 -15.07
CA PHE A 156 -11.85 15.29 -15.88
C PHE A 156 -10.95 16.19 -15.03
N TYR A 157 -9.68 16.34 -15.44
CA TYR A 157 -8.68 17.19 -14.80
C TYR A 157 -7.72 17.80 -15.83
N ASP A 158 -7.49 19.11 -15.76
CA ASP A 158 -6.55 19.86 -16.61
C ASP A 158 -6.68 19.55 -18.13
N GLY A 159 -7.91 19.63 -18.65
CA GLY A 159 -8.19 19.40 -20.07
C GLY A 159 -8.16 17.94 -20.51
N LYS A 160 -7.96 16.98 -19.59
CA LYS A 160 -7.86 15.54 -19.88
C LYS A 160 -8.88 14.75 -19.06
N THR A 161 -9.38 13.67 -19.66
CA THR A 161 -10.21 12.67 -18.97
C THR A 161 -9.32 11.51 -18.52
N TYR A 162 -9.47 11.10 -17.27
CA TYR A 162 -8.78 9.99 -16.64
C TYR A 162 -9.77 8.88 -16.32
N ASP A 163 -9.61 7.74 -16.98
CA ASP A 163 -10.35 6.53 -16.63
C ASP A 163 -9.77 5.93 -15.34
N ILE A 164 -10.64 5.68 -14.36
CA ILE A 164 -10.23 5.14 -13.08
C ILE A 164 -10.35 3.61 -13.13
N ALA A 165 -9.20 2.93 -13.10
CA ALA A 165 -9.17 1.47 -13.14
C ALA A 165 -9.80 0.87 -11.87
N GLN A 166 -10.63 -0.16 -12.04
CA GLN A 166 -11.15 -0.95 -10.93
C GLN A 166 -10.32 -2.23 -10.76
N CYS A 167 -9.81 -2.48 -9.56
CA CYS A 167 -9.20 -3.75 -9.17
C CYS A 167 -10.29 -4.79 -8.89
N ASN A 168 -10.91 -5.30 -9.95
CA ASN A 168 -12.03 -6.25 -9.86
C ASN A 168 -11.56 -7.71 -9.90
N ASN A 169 -12.01 -8.52 -8.95
CA ASN A 169 -11.70 -9.95 -8.88
C ASN A 169 -12.16 -10.75 -10.11
N ALA A 170 -13.12 -10.21 -10.90
CA ALA A 170 -13.56 -10.80 -12.16
C ALA A 170 -12.44 -10.95 -13.20
N TYR A 171 -11.33 -10.21 -13.08
CA TYR A 171 -10.16 -10.40 -13.94
C TYR A 171 -9.35 -11.67 -13.61
N ILE A 172 -9.53 -12.25 -12.42
CA ILE A 172 -8.74 -13.40 -11.95
C ILE A 172 -9.59 -14.68 -11.89
N PHE A 173 -10.71 -14.67 -11.17
CA PHE A 173 -11.42 -15.90 -10.82
C PHE A 173 -11.96 -16.72 -12.02
N PRO A 174 -12.50 -16.10 -13.09
CA PRO A 174 -12.97 -16.87 -14.24
C PRO A 174 -11.83 -17.64 -14.94
N GLY A 175 -10.69 -16.98 -15.14
CA GLY A 175 -9.52 -17.60 -15.77
C GLY A 175 -8.90 -18.68 -14.90
N LEU A 176 -8.75 -18.40 -13.60
CA LEU A 176 -8.24 -19.37 -12.63
C LEU A 176 -9.15 -20.61 -12.56
N GLY A 177 -10.46 -20.41 -12.46
CA GLY A 177 -11.44 -21.50 -12.41
C GLY A 177 -11.43 -22.36 -13.67
N LEU A 178 -11.41 -21.74 -14.85
CA LEU A 178 -11.29 -22.46 -16.12
C LEU A 178 -9.99 -23.27 -16.18
N GLY A 179 -8.87 -22.70 -15.73
CA GLY A 179 -7.57 -23.36 -15.69
C GLY A 179 -7.57 -24.61 -14.80
N ILE A 180 -8.14 -24.51 -13.59
CA ILE A 180 -8.27 -25.63 -12.66
C ILE A 180 -9.10 -26.75 -13.29
N LEU A 181 -10.26 -26.42 -13.88
CA LEU A 181 -11.14 -27.39 -14.50
C LEU A 181 -10.51 -28.07 -15.72
N ALA A 182 -9.85 -27.30 -16.59
CA ALA A 182 -9.25 -27.80 -17.81
C ALA A 182 -8.02 -28.69 -17.53
N SER A 183 -7.19 -28.29 -16.56
CA SER A 183 -5.96 -29.03 -16.20
C SER A 183 -6.20 -30.18 -15.22
N LYS A 184 -7.36 -30.21 -14.54
CA LYS A 184 -7.62 -31.09 -13.40
C LYS A 184 -6.59 -30.93 -12.27
N ALA A 185 -6.16 -29.69 -12.03
CA ALA A 185 -5.25 -29.37 -10.94
C ALA A 185 -5.86 -29.79 -9.59
N GLN A 186 -5.00 -30.35 -8.71
CA GLN A 186 -5.36 -30.85 -7.37
C GLN A 186 -4.99 -29.85 -6.29
#